data_AF-A0A0A1VB55-F1
#
_entry.id   AF-A0A0A1VB55-F1
#
_cell.length_a   1.000
_cell.length_b   1.000
_cell.length_c   1.000
_cell.angle_alpha   90.00
_cell.angle_beta   90.00
_cell.angle_gamma   90.00
#
_symmetry.space_group_name_H-M   'P 1'
#
loop_
_entity.id
_entity.type
_entity.pdbx_description
1 polymer ?
#
loop_
_entity_poly.entity_id
_entity_poly.type
_entity_poly.pdbx_seq_one_letter_code
_entity_poly.pdbx_strand_id
1 'polypeptide(L)'
;MASADFFTRLVAMNSIGPNVFRPAAPGGAKKVYTCGNCNTSHDAYFEAETCCLPEVFTEYQCPACQETYGDEASAADCCGKAGSGAQPMQCPICMRAADSFEIAADCCLHTHPTMTALGRWRVAELAESGTPWAEAIAQNVNP
;
A
#
# COMPACT_ATOMS: atom_id res chain seq x y z
N MET A 1 -31.16 -8.22 -65.46
CA MET A 1 -29.71 -8.44 -65.33
C MET A 1 -29.26 -7.88 -63.98
N ALA A 2 -29.24 -8.72 -62.94
CA ALA A 2 -28.88 -8.30 -61.57
C ALA A 2 -28.26 -9.47 -60.77
N SER A 3 -27.55 -10.39 -61.42
CA SER A 3 -26.98 -11.58 -60.76
C SER A 3 -25.45 -11.59 -60.69
N ALA A 4 -24.76 -10.73 -61.43
CA ALA A 4 -23.31 -10.67 -61.42
C ALA A 4 -22.73 -9.99 -60.16
N ASP A 5 -23.48 -9.09 -59.52
CA ASP A 5 -23.01 -8.36 -58.33
C ASP A 5 -23.19 -9.13 -57.03
N PHE A 6 -24.22 -9.98 -56.92
CA PHE A 6 -24.50 -10.70 -55.68
C PHE A 6 -23.45 -11.79 -55.43
N PHE A 7 -23.15 -12.61 -56.43
CA PHE A 7 -22.16 -13.69 -56.30
C PHE A 7 -20.73 -13.15 -56.14
N THR A 8 -20.36 -12.08 -56.84
CA THR A 8 -19.04 -11.44 -56.69
C THR A 8 -18.83 -10.86 -55.28
N ARG A 9 -19.87 -10.24 -54.69
CA ARG A 9 -19.82 -9.75 -53.31
C ARG A 9 -19.77 -10.86 -52.26
N LEU A 10 -20.47 -11.98 -52.49
CA LEU A 10 -20.45 -13.14 -51.61
C LEU A 10 -19.10 -13.85 -51.59
N VAL A 11 -18.42 -13.94 -52.74
CA VAL A 11 -17.05 -14.47 -52.81
C VAL A 11 -16.06 -13.53 -52.11
N ALA A 12 -16.20 -12.21 -52.30
CA ALA A 12 -15.35 -11.22 -51.61
C ALA A 12 -15.51 -11.22 -50.08
N MET A 13 -16.71 -11.46 -49.56
CA MET A 13 -16.94 -11.56 -48.11
C MET A 13 -16.40 -12.87 -47.51
N ASN A 14 -16.41 -13.98 -48.27
CA ASN A 14 -15.81 -15.24 -47.82
C ASN A 14 -14.28 -15.25 -47.84
N SER A 15 -13.64 -14.35 -48.61
CA SER A 15 -12.19 -14.16 -48.62
C SER A 15 -11.63 -13.32 -47.45
N ILE A 16 -12.48 -12.80 -46.56
CA ILE A 16 -12.08 -11.94 -45.43
C ILE A 16 -12.61 -12.50 -44.09
N GLY A 17 -13.21 -13.70 -44.10
CA GLY A 17 -13.70 -14.37 -42.90
C GLY A 17 -12.63 -15.19 -42.16
N PRO A 18 -12.86 -15.58 -40.90
CA PRO A 18 -11.91 -16.36 -40.07
C PRO A 18 -11.59 -17.77 -40.59
N ASN A 19 -12.20 -18.20 -41.70
CA ASN A 19 -12.06 -19.53 -42.32
C ASN A 19 -11.18 -19.53 -43.58
N VAL A 20 -10.42 -18.47 -43.87
CA VAL A 20 -9.47 -18.47 -44.98
C VAL A 20 -8.26 -19.33 -44.61
N PHE A 21 -8.00 -20.38 -45.40
CA PHE A 21 -6.78 -21.18 -45.30
C PHE A 21 -5.58 -20.28 -45.65
N ARG A 22 -4.97 -19.67 -44.63
CA ARG A 22 -3.67 -19.01 -44.80
C ARG A 22 -2.64 -20.10 -45.07
N PRO A 23 -1.91 -20.09 -46.20
CA PRO A 23 -0.75 -20.95 -46.33
C PRO A 23 0.17 -20.65 -45.16
N ALA A 24 0.64 -21.70 -44.48
CA ALA A 24 1.60 -21.56 -43.41
C ALA A 24 2.79 -20.73 -43.94
N ALA A 25 2.98 -19.53 -43.38
CA ALA A 25 4.22 -18.81 -43.58
C ALA A 25 5.37 -19.75 -43.21
N PRO A 26 6.48 -19.81 -43.97
CA PRO A 26 7.61 -20.65 -43.62
C PRO A 26 8.02 -20.32 -42.18
N GLY A 27 7.69 -21.25 -41.29
CA GLY A 27 7.76 -21.06 -39.87
C GLY A 27 9.20 -21.08 -39.43
N GLY A 28 9.70 -19.93 -39.01
CA GLY A 28 10.60 -19.88 -37.88
C GLY A 28 9.82 -19.25 -36.74
N ALA A 29 9.37 -20.05 -35.77
CA ALA A 29 8.94 -19.50 -34.50
C ALA A 29 10.20 -18.91 -33.84
N LYS A 30 10.37 -17.58 -33.92
CA LYS A 30 11.47 -16.89 -33.24
C LYS A 30 11.11 -16.78 -31.77
N LYS A 31 11.98 -17.31 -30.90
CA LYS A 31 11.87 -17.08 -29.46
C LYS A 31 12.15 -15.61 -29.20
N VAL A 32 11.18 -14.92 -28.62
CA VAL A 32 11.29 -13.52 -28.15
C VAL A 32 11.04 -13.49 -26.65
N TYR A 33 11.60 -12.50 -25.98
CA TYR A 33 11.47 -12.30 -24.55
C TYR A 33 10.70 -11.01 -24.31
N THR A 34 9.62 -11.06 -23.56
CA THR A 34 8.74 -9.90 -23.35
C THR A 34 8.94 -9.36 -21.95
N CYS A 35 9.14 -8.05 -21.83
CA CYS A 35 9.19 -7.37 -20.54
C CYS A 35 7.81 -7.38 -19.88
N GLY A 36 7.72 -7.87 -18.63
CA GLY A 36 6.45 -7.96 -17.90
C GLY A 36 5.83 -6.62 -17.51
N ASN A 37 6.61 -5.52 -17.52
CA ASN A 37 6.12 -4.20 -17.10
C ASN A 37 5.57 -3.38 -18.29
N CYS A 38 6.36 -3.23 -19.37
CA CYS A 38 5.97 -2.41 -20.53
C CYS A 38 5.46 -3.22 -21.73
N ASN A 39 5.44 -4.55 -21.65
CA ASN A 39 5.05 -5.48 -22.73
C ASN A 39 5.87 -5.34 -24.03
N THR A 40 7.06 -4.73 -23.96
CA THR A 40 7.97 -4.63 -25.10
C THR A 40 8.65 -5.99 -25.33
N SER A 41 8.72 -6.41 -26.59
CA SER A 41 9.36 -7.67 -27.01
C SER A 41 10.81 -7.44 -27.44
N HIS A 42 11.72 -8.26 -26.92
CA HIS A 42 13.17 -8.21 -27.15
C HIS A 42 13.68 -9.54 -27.72
N ASP A 43 14.84 -9.47 -28.36
CA ASP A 43 15.48 -10.63 -28.98
C ASP A 43 16.34 -11.43 -28.00
N ALA A 44 16.84 -10.79 -26.93
CA ALA A 44 17.63 -11.42 -25.89
C ALA A 44 16.92 -11.37 -24.53
N TYR A 45 17.16 -12.40 -23.70
CA TYR A 45 16.59 -12.49 -22.35
C TYR A 45 17.01 -11.31 -21.46
N PHE A 46 18.31 -10.98 -21.46
CA PHE A 46 18.87 -9.88 -20.65
C PHE A 46 18.30 -8.51 -21.03
N GLU A 47 17.98 -8.29 -22.30
CA GLU A 47 17.34 -7.06 -22.75
C GLU A 47 15.92 -6.92 -22.18
N ALA A 48 15.14 -8.01 -22.15
CA ALA A 48 13.81 -8.01 -21.55
C ALA A 48 13.86 -7.88 -20.02
N GLU A 49 14.88 -8.45 -19.37
CA GLU A 49 15.13 -8.34 -17.93
C GLU A 49 15.52 -6.92 -17.51
N THR A 50 16.34 -6.25 -18.33
CA THR A 50 16.84 -4.90 -18.03
C THR A 50 15.94 -3.76 -18.57
N CYS A 51 14.98 -4.06 -19.44
CA CYS A 51 14.13 -3.07 -20.12
C CYS A 51 13.38 -2.12 -19.17
N CYS A 52 12.89 -2.63 -18.04
CA CYS A 52 12.17 -1.87 -17.02
C CYS A 52 12.62 -2.29 -15.64
N LEU A 53 13.93 -2.52 -15.45
CA LEU A 53 14.47 -2.71 -14.11
C LEU A 53 13.89 -1.60 -13.22
N PRO A 54 13.17 -1.95 -12.13
CA PRO A 54 12.76 -0.93 -11.19
C PRO A 54 14.03 -0.24 -10.73
N GLU A 55 14.06 1.07 -10.89
CA GLU A 55 15.14 1.88 -10.38
C GLU A 55 15.17 1.64 -8.86
N VAL A 56 16.23 0.96 -8.39
CA VAL A 56 16.35 0.60 -6.97
C VAL A 56 16.86 1.83 -6.26
N PHE A 57 15.93 2.56 -5.65
CA PHE A 57 16.27 3.68 -4.78
C PHE A 57 16.59 3.18 -3.38
N THR A 58 17.67 3.70 -2.81
CA THR A 58 17.94 3.56 -1.38
C THR A 58 17.06 4.53 -0.62
N GLU A 59 16.12 4.00 0.16
CA GLU A 59 15.32 4.75 1.11
C GLU A 59 15.73 4.39 2.54
N TYR A 60 15.53 5.32 3.46
CA TYR A 60 15.78 5.18 4.88
C TYR A 60 14.42 5.11 5.59
N GLN A 61 14.22 4.06 6.37
CA GLN A 61 12.98 3.84 7.11
C GLN A 61 13.12 4.35 8.55
N CYS A 62 12.16 5.14 9.03
CA CYS A 62 12.10 5.52 10.43
C CYS A 62 11.78 4.28 11.29
N PRO A 63 12.59 3.95 12.31
CA PRO A 63 12.34 2.76 13.14
C PRO A 63 11.10 2.87 14.03
N ALA A 64 10.58 4.08 14.27
CA ALA A 64 9.46 4.31 15.17
C ALA A 64 8.08 4.23 14.47
N CYS A 65 7.93 4.89 13.31
CA CYS A 65 6.66 4.93 12.58
C CYS A 65 6.65 4.10 11.28
N GLN A 66 7.80 3.51 10.90
CA GLN A 66 7.99 2.73 9.67
C GLN A 66 7.80 3.50 8.35
N GLU A 67 7.77 4.83 8.40
CA GLU A 67 7.70 5.69 7.22
C GLU A 67 9.06 5.79 6.50
N THR A 68 9.06 5.86 5.17
CA THR A 68 10.28 5.87 4.35
C THR A 68 10.63 7.27 3.85
N TYR A 69 11.93 7.55 3.81
CA TYR A 69 12.52 8.85 3.47
C TYR A 69 13.68 8.66 2.48
N GLY A 70 13.92 9.67 1.64
CA GLY A 70 15.03 9.63 0.67
C GLY A 70 16.42 9.81 1.28
N ASP A 71 16.51 10.28 2.53
CA ASP A 71 17.75 10.59 3.22
C ASP A 71 17.72 10.18 4.70
N GLU A 72 18.88 9.79 5.21
CA GLU A 72 19.06 9.28 6.57
C GLU A 72 18.73 10.33 7.64
N ALA A 73 19.06 11.59 7.38
CA ALA A 73 18.82 12.69 8.32
C ALA A 73 17.32 12.90 8.53
N SER A 74 16.52 12.88 7.45
CA SER A 74 15.06 12.98 7.52
C SER A 74 14.44 11.76 8.18
N ALA A 75 14.94 10.54 7.92
CA ALA A 75 14.46 9.34 8.63
C ALA A 75 14.77 9.38 10.14
N ALA A 76 15.93 9.93 10.51
CA ALA A 76 16.36 10.08 11.90
C ALA A 76 15.60 11.22 12.63
N ASP A 77 15.30 12.31 11.93
CA ASP A 77 14.58 13.47 12.47
C ASP A 77 13.04 13.37 12.33
N CYS A 78 12.54 12.40 11.56
CA CYS A 78 11.11 12.13 11.36
C CYS A 78 10.31 12.14 12.66
N CYS A 79 10.80 11.39 13.65
CA CYS A 79 10.22 11.38 14.98
C CYS A 79 11.01 12.28 15.94
N GLY A 80 12.09 12.95 15.51
CA GLY A 80 13.01 13.71 16.35
C GLY A 80 13.38 12.97 17.64
N LYS A 81 13.74 13.70 18.70
CA LYS A 81 13.80 13.14 20.07
C LYS A 81 12.48 12.56 20.60
N ALA A 82 11.41 12.50 19.79
CA ALA A 82 10.18 11.76 20.08
C ALA A 82 10.23 10.30 19.55
N GLY A 83 11.40 9.81 19.14
CA GLY A 83 11.70 8.38 19.05
C GLY A 83 11.66 7.63 20.39
N SER A 84 11.31 8.29 21.51
CA SER A 84 11.14 7.66 22.81
C SER A 84 9.66 7.53 23.18
N GLY A 85 8.95 6.59 22.55
CA GLY A 85 7.72 6.02 23.15
C GLY A 85 6.57 6.98 23.47
N ALA A 86 6.53 8.18 22.89
CA ALA A 86 5.44 9.13 23.11
C ALA A 86 4.20 8.59 22.40
N GLN A 87 3.30 7.99 23.18
CA GLN A 87 2.06 7.44 22.67
C GLN A 87 1.14 8.55 22.10
N PRO A 88 0.34 8.25 21.06
CA PRO A 88 -0.49 9.24 20.38
C PRO A 88 -1.59 9.81 21.30
N MET A 89 -1.86 11.11 21.16
CA MET A 89 -2.98 11.82 21.80
C MET A 89 -4.31 11.45 21.13
N GLN A 90 -4.76 10.23 21.38
CA GLN A 90 -6.00 9.68 20.84
C GLN A 90 -6.67 8.76 21.84
N CYS A 91 -7.99 8.60 21.71
CA CYS A 91 -8.73 7.66 22.53
C CYS A 91 -8.25 6.21 22.26
N PRO A 92 -7.85 5.43 23.27
CA PRO A 92 -7.36 4.06 23.06
C PRO A 92 -8.45 3.04 22.71
N ILE A 93 -9.73 3.44 22.72
CA ILE A 93 -10.87 2.55 22.40
C ILE A 93 -11.39 2.84 21.00
N CYS A 94 -11.71 4.10 20.69
CA CYS A 94 -12.28 4.48 19.39
C CYS A 94 -11.27 5.10 18.42
N MET A 95 -10.01 5.27 18.85
CA MET A 95 -8.91 5.83 18.04
C MET A 95 -9.16 7.25 17.50
N ARG A 96 -10.15 7.95 18.04
CA ARG A 96 -10.40 9.36 17.69
C ARG A 96 -9.27 10.21 18.27
N ALA A 97 -8.69 11.06 17.42
CA ALA A 97 -7.71 12.07 17.83
C ALA A 97 -8.31 13.03 18.86
N ALA A 98 -7.46 13.51 19.78
CA ALA A 98 -7.84 14.44 20.83
C ALA A 98 -6.76 15.52 20.99
N ASP A 99 -7.15 16.66 21.56
CA ASP A 99 -6.24 17.78 21.79
C ASP A 99 -5.40 17.62 23.07
N SER A 100 -5.73 16.64 23.93
CA SER A 100 -4.98 16.29 25.14
C SER A 100 -5.20 14.83 25.57
N PHE A 101 -4.29 14.30 26.41
CA PHE A 101 -4.45 12.98 27.03
C PHE A 101 -5.69 12.89 27.94
N GLU A 102 -6.06 14.00 28.61
CA GLU A 102 -7.27 14.06 29.43
C GLU A 102 -8.53 13.89 28.58
N ILE A 103 -8.63 14.61 27.45
CA ILE A 103 -9.76 14.48 26.52
C ILE A 103 -9.80 13.08 25.90
N ALA A 104 -8.65 12.51 25.57
CA ALA A 104 -8.54 11.14 25.08
C ALA A 104 -9.04 10.11 26.10
N ALA A 105 -8.70 10.29 27.39
CA ALA A 105 -9.15 9.44 28.48
C ALA A 105 -10.66 9.59 28.73
N ASP A 106 -11.18 10.82 28.72
CA ASP A 106 -12.61 11.07 28.96
C ASP A 106 -13.53 10.60 27.81
N CYS A 107 -12.99 10.37 26.61
CA CYS A 107 -13.78 10.01 25.44
C CYS A 107 -14.54 8.67 25.59
N CYS A 108 -13.84 7.57 25.92
CA CYS A 108 -14.47 6.25 26.03
C CYS A 108 -14.01 5.42 27.23
N LEU A 109 -12.95 5.80 27.95
CA LEU A 109 -12.48 4.95 29.08
C LEU A 109 -13.52 4.88 30.20
N HIS A 110 -14.46 5.83 30.27
CA HIS A 110 -15.59 5.78 31.20
C HIS A 110 -16.48 4.54 31.01
N THR A 111 -16.39 3.85 29.86
CA THR A 111 -17.11 2.59 29.58
C THR A 111 -16.45 1.38 30.25
N HIS A 112 -15.20 1.51 30.69
CA HIS A 112 -14.50 0.43 31.36
C HIS A 112 -15.03 0.26 32.80
N PRO A 113 -15.39 -0.97 33.24
CA PRO A 113 -16.09 -1.20 34.51
C PRO A 113 -15.37 -0.67 35.77
N THR A 114 -14.04 -0.60 35.72
CA THR A 114 -13.21 -0.18 36.87
C THR A 114 -12.80 1.30 36.79
N MET A 115 -13.31 2.06 35.82
CA MET A 115 -12.74 3.36 35.49
C MET A 115 -13.57 4.54 36.02
N THR A 116 -13.19 4.99 37.21
CA THR A 116 -13.76 6.20 37.85
C THR A 116 -13.23 7.49 37.20
N ALA A 117 -13.84 8.64 37.50
CA ALA A 117 -13.34 9.94 37.03
C ALA A 117 -11.87 10.18 37.44
N LEU A 118 -11.52 9.92 38.70
CA LEU A 118 -10.14 10.00 39.18
C LEU A 118 -9.22 8.99 38.49
N GLY A 119 -9.73 7.79 38.20
CA GLY A 119 -8.96 6.78 37.47
C GLY A 119 -8.58 7.25 36.06
N ARG A 120 -9.50 7.90 35.35
CA ARG A 120 -9.21 8.46 34.01
C ARG A 120 -8.14 9.55 34.06
N TRP A 121 -8.16 10.41 35.07
CA TRP A 121 -7.11 11.43 35.24
C TRP A 121 -5.73 10.81 35.51
N ARG A 122 -5.65 9.81 36.38
CA ARG A 122 -4.40 9.07 36.62
C ARG A 122 -3.87 8.39 35.37
N VAL A 123 -4.76 7.74 34.61
CA VAL A 123 -4.38 7.11 33.34
C VAL A 123 -3.86 8.16 32.36
N ALA A 124 -4.52 9.33 32.26
CA ALA A 124 -4.09 10.44 31.40
C ALA A 124 -2.72 11.00 31.80
N GLU A 125 -2.44 11.14 33.10
CA GLU A 125 -1.14 11.60 33.62
C GLU A 125 -0.01 10.60 33.32
N LEU A 126 -0.27 9.30 33.54
CA LEU A 126 0.68 8.23 33.19
C LEU A 126 0.94 8.21 31.68
N ALA A 127 -0.12 8.33 30.89
CA ALA A 127 -0.11 8.47 29.45
C ALA A 127 0.78 9.64 28.97
N GLU A 128 0.61 10.80 29.59
CA GLU A 128 1.38 12.01 29.29
C GLU A 128 2.86 11.88 29.68
N SER A 129 3.16 11.16 30.77
CA SER A 129 4.53 10.87 31.21
C SER A 129 5.29 9.87 30.31
N GLY A 130 4.62 9.32 29.29
CA GLY A 130 5.20 8.37 28.34
C GLY A 130 4.86 6.91 28.60
N THR A 131 3.96 6.61 29.54
CA THR A 131 3.45 5.25 29.75
C THR A 131 2.44 4.88 28.66
N PRO A 132 2.55 3.72 28.00
CA PRO A 132 1.53 3.28 27.03
C PRO A 132 0.14 3.10 27.66
N TRP A 133 -0.93 3.39 26.89
CA TRP A 133 -2.32 3.38 27.36
C TRP A 133 -2.71 2.06 28.03
N ALA A 134 -2.28 0.93 27.46
CA ALA A 134 -2.56 -0.39 27.99
C ALA A 134 -1.96 -0.58 29.40
N GLU A 135 -0.74 -0.10 29.61
CA GLU A 135 -0.04 -0.19 30.89
C GLU A 135 -0.63 0.79 31.90
N ALA A 136 -0.90 2.04 31.49
CA ALA A 136 -1.54 3.05 32.34
C ALA A 136 -2.93 2.58 32.85
N ILE A 137 -3.74 1.96 31.98
CA ILE A 137 -5.03 1.38 32.36
C ILE A 137 -4.86 0.22 33.33
N ALA A 138 -3.90 -0.68 33.10
CA ALA A 138 -3.65 -1.83 33.98
C ALA A 138 -3.21 -1.39 35.38
N GLN A 139 -2.37 -0.35 35.48
CA GLN A 139 -1.92 0.20 36.76
C GLN A 139 -3.08 0.84 37.56
N ASN A 140 -4.10 1.37 36.90
CA ASN A 140 -5.27 1.93 37.59
C ASN A 140 -6.18 0.88 38.25
N VAL A 141 -6.09 -0.40 37.86
CA VAL A 141 -6.94 -1.48 38.42
C VAL A 141 -6.36 -2.09 39.72
N ASN A 142 -5.08 -1.82 40.03
CA ASN A 142 -4.40 -2.31 41.22
C ASN A 142 -4.08 -1.17 42.22
N PRO A 143 -5.07 -0.65 42.98
CA PRO A 143 -4.79 0.24 44.11
C PRO A 143 -4.16 -0.49 45.31
#